data_AF-A0A2V8JRL8-F1
#
_entry.id   AF-A0A2V8JRL8-F1
#
_cell.length_a   1.000
_cell.length_b   1.000
_cell.length_c   1.000
_cell.angle_alpha   90.00
_cell.angle_beta   90.00
_cell.angle_gamma   90.00
#
_symmetry.space_group_name_H-M   'P 1'
#
loop_
_entity.id
_entity.type
_entity.pdbx_description
1 polymer ?
#
loop_
_entity_poly.entity_id
_entity_poly.type
_entity_poly.pdbx_seq_one_letter_code
_entity_poly.pdbx_strand_id
1 'polypeptide(L)'
;MTPTRPQITNPRLRKDLVIGLEHLRSETREISRLYVANLQRDLVQLIDFINAAGTGKPNRQRHLSSTLALMKQTLDEITIKPEKGRRKDLRRIEQAIRSMMKLALNNKTHV
;
A
#
# COMPACT_ATOMS: atom_id res chain seq x y z
N MET A 1 -40.61 12.07 25.76
CA MET A 1 -40.84 10.79 25.04
C MET A 1 -39.56 10.43 24.30
N THR A 2 -38.78 9.50 24.84
CA THR A 2 -37.57 8.96 24.20
C THR A 2 -37.98 7.83 23.24
N PRO A 3 -37.49 7.81 21.99
CA PRO A 3 -37.85 6.74 21.06
C PRO A 3 -37.18 5.44 21.51
N THR A 4 -38.00 4.43 21.74
CA THR A 4 -37.60 3.07 22.12
C THR A 4 -36.73 2.48 21.01
N ARG A 5 -35.46 2.23 21.31
CA ARG A 5 -34.52 1.58 20.38
C ARG A 5 -35.08 0.19 20.03
N PRO A 6 -35.24 -0.17 18.74
CA PRO A 6 -35.78 -1.47 18.37
C PRO A 6 -34.87 -2.56 18.95
N GLN A 7 -35.40 -3.31 19.92
CA GLN A 7 -34.70 -4.48 20.43
C GLN A 7 -34.71 -5.53 19.32
N ILE A 8 -33.53 -5.95 18.86
CA ILE A 8 -33.41 -7.07 17.93
C ILE A 8 -33.82 -8.33 18.70
N THR A 9 -35.10 -8.69 18.60
CA THR A 9 -35.76 -9.72 19.41
C THR A 9 -35.51 -11.15 18.93
N ASN A 10 -34.70 -11.35 17.90
CA ASN A 10 -34.35 -12.68 17.40
C ASN A 10 -32.92 -13.09 17.84
N PRO A 11 -32.78 -13.90 18.91
CA PRO A 11 -31.48 -14.28 19.45
C PRO A 11 -30.64 -15.15 18.49
N ARG A 12 -31.27 -15.88 17.57
CA ARG A 12 -30.57 -16.65 16.53
C ARG A 12 -29.96 -15.73 15.48
N LEU A 13 -30.75 -14.81 14.94
CA LEU A 13 -30.28 -13.79 13.99
C LEU A 13 -29.15 -12.95 14.59
N ARG A 14 -29.29 -12.55 15.87
CA ARG A 14 -28.22 -11.83 16.58
C ARG A 14 -26.94 -12.66 16.67
N LYS A 15 -27.04 -13.96 16.99
CA LYS A 15 -25.90 -14.87 17.08
C LYS A 15 -25.21 -15.05 15.73
N ASP A 16 -25.99 -15.28 14.67
CA ASP A 16 -25.47 -15.47 13.31
C ASP A 16 -24.76 -14.21 12.79
N LEU A 17 -25.31 -13.03 13.06
CA LEU A 17 -24.66 -11.75 12.75
C LEU A 17 -23.33 -11.56 13.49
N VAL A 18 -23.28 -11.91 14.78
CA VAL A 18 -22.04 -11.81 15.56
C VAL A 18 -20.98 -12.76 14.99
N ILE A 19 -21.33 -14.01 14.68
CA ILE A 19 -20.41 -14.98 14.06
C ILE A 19 -19.90 -14.46 12.71
N GLY A 20 -20.79 -13.94 11.86
CA GLY A 20 -20.41 -13.38 10.57
C GLY A 20 -19.46 -12.19 10.70
N LEU A 21 -19.70 -11.30 11.67
CA LEU A 21 -18.83 -10.15 11.94
C LEU A 21 -17.47 -10.57 12.55
N GLU A 22 -17.44 -11.60 13.39
CA GLU A 22 -16.20 -12.18 13.92
C GLU A 22 -15.35 -12.81 12.82
N HIS A 23 -15.98 -13.52 11.89
CA HIS A 23 -15.30 -14.04 10.70
C HIS A 23 -14.72 -12.91 9.84
N LEU A 24 -15.53 -11.89 9.48
CA LEU A 24 -15.05 -10.72 8.73
C LEU A 24 -13.91 -9.99 9.45
N ARG A 25 -13.96 -9.91 10.78
CA ARG A 25 -12.88 -9.35 11.60
C ARG A 25 -11.60 -10.16 11.49
N SER A 26 -11.69 -11.49 11.46
CA SER A 26 -10.54 -12.40 11.26
C SER A 26 -9.93 -12.20 9.87
N GLU A 27 -10.75 -12.29 8.82
CA GLU A 27 -10.33 -12.10 7.43
C GLU A 27 -9.67 -10.72 7.23
N THR A 28 -10.28 -9.66 7.77
CA THR A 28 -9.74 -8.30 7.67
C THR A 28 -8.34 -8.20 8.29
N ARG A 29 -8.09 -8.88 9.41
CA ARG A 29 -6.77 -8.86 10.06
C ARG A 29 -5.73 -9.56 9.21
N GLU A 30 -6.06 -10.72 8.67
CA GLU A 30 -5.13 -11.50 7.85
C GLU A 30 -4.81 -10.80 6.54
N ILE A 31 -5.83 -10.32 5.84
CA ILE A 31 -5.66 -9.53 4.61
C ILE A 31 -4.82 -8.29 4.89
N SER A 32 -5.07 -7.58 6.00
CA SER A 32 -4.28 -6.39 6.34
C SER A 32 -2.81 -6.72 6.62
N ARG A 33 -2.51 -7.84 7.28
CA ARG A 33 -1.13 -8.29 7.54
C ARG A 33 -0.42 -8.62 6.24
N LEU A 34 -1.01 -9.46 5.40
CA LEU A 34 -0.44 -9.85 4.11
C LEU A 34 -0.25 -8.64 3.20
N TYR A 35 -1.23 -7.74 3.15
CA TYR A 35 -1.13 -6.50 2.38
C TYR A 35 0.06 -5.64 2.83
N VAL A 36 0.22 -5.41 4.14
CA VAL A 36 1.35 -4.64 4.66
C VAL A 36 2.69 -5.34 4.39
N ALA A 37 2.76 -6.66 4.55
CA ALA A 37 3.97 -7.43 4.26
C ALA A 37 4.38 -7.33 2.79
N ASN A 38 3.43 -7.42 1.86
CA ASN A 38 3.68 -7.25 0.43
C ASN A 38 4.15 -5.83 0.11
N LEU A 39 3.51 -4.81 0.70
CA LEU A 39 3.91 -3.41 0.53
C LEU A 39 5.34 -3.15 1.02
N GLN A 40 5.71 -3.72 2.17
CA GLN A 40 7.07 -3.66 2.71
C GLN A 40 8.08 -4.36 1.80
N ARG A 41 7.73 -5.53 1.26
CA ARG A 41 8.57 -6.25 0.31
C ARG A 41 8.82 -5.43 -0.96
N ASP A 42 7.82 -4.74 -1.48
CA ASP A 42 7.98 -3.89 -2.68
C ASP A 42 8.84 -2.66 -2.39
N LEU A 43 8.72 -2.06 -1.21
CA LEU A 43 9.61 -0.98 -0.76
C LEU A 43 11.07 -1.44 -0.69
N VAL A 44 11.34 -2.61 -0.11
CA VAL A 44 12.69 -3.17 -0.04
C VAL A 44 13.26 -3.41 -1.45
N GLN A 45 12.47 -3.98 -2.37
CA GLN A 45 12.90 -4.18 -3.76
C GLN A 45 13.25 -2.86 -4.46
N LEU A 46 12.48 -1.79 -4.23
CA LEU A 46 12.78 -0.47 -4.77
C LEU A 46 14.06 0.12 -4.19
N ILE A 47 14.27 -0.02 -2.88
CA ILE A 47 15.49 0.42 -2.21
C ILE A 47 16.71 -0.32 -2.78
N ASP A 48 16.62 -1.65 -2.90
CA ASP A 48 17.69 -2.48 -3.46
C ASP A 48 17.99 -2.10 -4.91
N PHE A 49 16.95 -1.85 -5.72
CA PHE A 49 17.11 -1.36 -7.09
C PHE A 49 17.88 -0.03 -7.13
N ILE A 50 17.48 0.96 -6.31
CA ILE A 50 18.14 2.27 -6.26
C ILE A 50 19.60 2.12 -5.84
N ASN A 51 19.88 1.31 -4.81
CA ASN A 51 21.23 1.06 -4.33
C ASN A 51 22.12 0.36 -5.38
N ALA A 52 21.57 -0.62 -6.09
CA ALA A 52 22.29 -1.35 -7.15
C ALA A 52 22.54 -0.49 -8.40
N ALA A 53 21.71 0.52 -8.65
CA ALA A 53 21.81 1.32 -9.86
C ALA A 53 23.07 2.22 -9.90
N GLY A 54 23.69 2.50 -8.74
CA GLY A 54 24.92 3.29 -8.64
C GLY A 54 26.20 2.59 -9.14
N THR A 55 26.17 1.28 -9.38
CA THR A 55 27.38 0.48 -9.70
C THR A 55 27.53 0.14 -11.19
N GLY A 56 26.75 0.74 -12.08
CA GLY A 56 26.68 0.42 -13.52
C GLY A 56 27.56 1.26 -14.46
N LYS A 57 27.69 0.80 -15.71
CA LYS A 57 28.46 1.48 -16.80
C LYS A 57 27.92 2.89 -17.12
N PRO A 58 28.77 3.86 -17.52
CA PRO A 58 28.42 5.28 -17.65
C PRO A 58 27.30 5.60 -18.65
N ASN A 59 27.16 4.85 -19.75
CA ASN A 59 26.08 5.09 -20.71
C ASN A 59 24.67 4.75 -20.15
N ARG A 60 24.59 3.93 -19.09
CA ARG A 60 23.35 3.61 -18.37
C ARG A 60 23.00 4.65 -17.30
N GLN A 61 23.94 5.53 -16.91
CA GLN A 61 23.72 6.50 -15.84
C GLN A 61 22.78 7.64 -16.23
N ARG A 62 22.73 8.04 -17.51
CA ARG A 62 21.86 9.15 -17.96
C ARG A 62 20.36 8.78 -17.88
N HIS A 63 19.96 7.62 -18.39
CA HIS A 63 18.56 7.12 -18.25
C HIS A 63 18.19 6.78 -16.80
N LEU A 64 19.16 6.33 -16.01
CA LEU A 64 18.95 6.11 -14.59
C LEU A 64 18.71 7.42 -13.83
N SER A 65 19.47 8.47 -14.13
CA SER A 65 19.34 9.77 -13.44
C SER A 65 17.95 10.40 -13.63
N SER A 66 17.39 10.34 -14.83
CA SER A 66 16.03 10.84 -15.09
C SER A 66 14.97 10.00 -14.38
N THR A 67 15.17 8.69 -14.29
CA THR A 67 14.28 7.78 -13.56
C THR A 67 14.29 8.05 -12.05
N LEU A 68 15.48 8.21 -11.47
CA LEU A 68 15.62 8.53 -10.04
C LEU A 68 15.00 9.90 -9.72
N ALA A 69 15.10 10.87 -10.61
CA ALA A 69 14.43 12.17 -10.47
C ALA A 69 12.90 12.02 -10.46
N LEU A 70 12.32 11.22 -11.36
CA LEU A 70 10.87 10.93 -11.37
C LEU A 70 10.41 10.18 -10.11
N MET A 71 11.21 9.25 -9.61
CA MET A 71 10.94 8.55 -8.35
C MET A 71 10.96 9.52 -7.16
N LYS A 72 11.95 10.43 -7.11
CA LYS A 72 12.02 11.49 -6.08
C LYS A 72 10.80 12.40 -6.12
N GLN A 73 10.40 12.86 -7.31
CA GLN A 73 9.18 13.67 -7.46
C GLN A 73 7.95 12.91 -6.94
N THR A 74 7.82 11.62 -7.30
CA THR A 74 6.72 10.77 -6.83
C THR A 74 6.69 10.67 -5.30
N LEU A 75 7.85 10.63 -4.64
CA LEU A 75 7.95 10.64 -3.16
C LEU A 75 7.57 11.99 -2.56
N ASP A 76 8.06 13.10 -3.13
CA ASP A 76 7.82 14.45 -2.62
C ASP A 76 6.33 14.85 -2.71
N GLU A 77 5.58 14.28 -3.66
CA GLU A 77 4.14 14.47 -3.82
C GLU A 77 3.30 13.71 -2.75
N ILE A 78 3.90 12.77 -2.00
CA ILE A 78 3.18 12.01 -0.97
C ILE A 78 3.02 12.86 0.29
N THR A 79 1.86 13.49 0.45
CA THR A 79 1.47 14.10 1.73
C THR A 79 0.74 13.09 2.62
N ILE A 80 1.46 12.51 3.60
CA ILE A 80 0.88 11.65 4.64
C ILE A 80 0.30 12.53 5.75
N LYS A 81 -0.97 12.33 6.12
CA LYS A 81 -1.61 13.03 7.26
C LYS A 81 -2.00 12.00 8.32
N PRO A 82 -1.13 11.72 9.30
CA PRO A 82 -1.19 10.51 10.12
C PRO A 82 -2.46 10.32 10.97
N GLU A 83 -3.32 11.34 11.12
CA GLU A 83 -4.45 11.32 12.03
C GLU A 83 -5.81 11.00 11.39
N LYS A 84 -6.02 11.23 10.09
CA LYS A 84 -7.33 11.05 9.43
C LYS A 84 -7.29 10.00 8.32
N GLY A 85 -7.68 8.77 8.67
CA GLY A 85 -7.99 7.72 7.69
C GLY A 85 -6.75 6.96 7.19
N ARG A 86 -6.15 6.14 8.06
CA ARG A 86 -4.99 5.28 7.79
C ARG A 86 -5.10 4.44 6.51
N ARG A 87 -6.33 4.09 6.08
CA ARG A 87 -6.59 3.37 4.81
C ARG A 87 -6.29 4.21 3.56
N LYS A 88 -6.56 5.51 3.58
CA LYS A 88 -6.33 6.40 2.42
C LYS A 88 -4.84 6.61 2.19
N ASP A 89 -4.07 6.77 3.26
CA ASP A 89 -2.62 6.91 3.17
C ASP A 89 -1.94 5.59 2.77
N LEU A 90 -2.41 4.44 3.26
CA LEU A 90 -1.94 3.13 2.77
C LEU A 90 -2.12 3.00 1.25
N ARG A 91 -3.28 3.39 0.72
CA ARG A 91 -3.53 3.39 -0.74
C ARG A 91 -2.61 4.34 -1.50
N ARG A 92 -2.29 5.51 -0.93
CA ARG A 92 -1.37 6.48 -1.55
C ARG A 92 0.06 5.93 -1.62
N ILE A 93 0.52 5.29 -0.53
CA ILE A 93 1.83 4.63 -0.48
C ILE A 93 1.89 3.52 -1.54
N GLU A 94 0.86 2.67 -1.63
CA GLU A 94 0.77 1.63 -2.65
C GLU A 94 0.82 2.19 -4.07
N GLN A 95 0.05 3.25 -4.35
CA GLN A 95 0.04 3.88 -5.67
C GLN A 95 1.43 4.42 -6.06
N ALA A 96 2.12 5.09 -5.12
CA ALA A 96 3.47 5.59 -5.35
C ALA A 96 4.47 4.45 -5.63
N ILE A 97 4.44 3.39 -4.82
CA ILE A 97 5.30 2.21 -5.02
C ILE A 97 5.06 1.57 -6.38
N ARG A 98 3.78 1.37 -6.77
CA ARG A 98 3.43 0.81 -8.09
C ARG A 98 3.93 1.68 -9.24
N SER A 99 3.81 3.01 -9.11
CA SER A 99 4.33 3.95 -10.12
C SER A 99 5.85 3.85 -10.25
N MET A 100 6.57 3.84 -9.13
CA MET A 100 8.03 3.71 -9.13
C MET A 100 8.50 2.35 -9.64
N MET A 101 7.80 1.26 -9.32
CA MET A 101 8.12 -0.07 -9.86
C MET A 101 7.96 -0.13 -11.39
N LYS A 102 6.95 0.53 -11.96
CA LYS A 102 6.82 0.65 -13.42
C LYS A 102 8.01 1.39 -14.03
N LEU A 103 8.45 2.48 -13.41
CA LEU A 103 9.64 3.23 -13.85
C LEU A 103 10.90 2.34 -13.78
N ALA A 104 11.08 1.58 -12.70
CA ALA A 104 12.21 0.65 -12.56
C ALA A 104 12.20 -0.45 -13.63
N LEU A 105 11.04 -1.06 -13.90
CA LEU A 105 10.88 -2.10 -14.91
C LEU A 105 11.11 -1.59 -16.34
N ASN A 106 10.65 -0.38 -16.66
CA ASN A 106 10.85 0.23 -17.97
C ASN A 106 12.33 0.52 -18.28
N ASN A 107 13.15 0.81 -17.26
CA ASN A 107 14.61 0.90 -17.47
C ASN A 107 15.26 -0.46 -17.72
N LYS A 108 14.64 -1.54 -17.23
CA LYS A 108 15.16 -2.90 -17.40
C LYS A 108 14.92 -3.44 -18.81
N THR A 109 13.88 -2.96 -19.51
CA THR A 109 13.54 -3.31 -20.89
C THR A 109 14.30 -2.53 -21.96
N HIS A 110 14.94 -1.41 -21.61
CA HIS A 110 15.87 -0.70 -22.50
C HIS A 110 17.32 -1.23 -22.39
N VAL A 111 17.48 -2.48 -21.94
CA VAL A 111 18.75 -3.21 -21.86
C VAL A 111 18.95 -4.08 -23.09
#